data_AF-A0A9E3J3L4-F1
#
_entry.id   AF-A0A9E3J3L4-F1
#
_cell.length_a   1.000
_cell.length_b   1.000
_cell.length_c   1.000
_cell.angle_alpha   90.00
_cell.angle_beta   90.00
_cell.angle_gamma   90.00
#
_symmetry.space_group_name_H-M   'P 1'
#
loop_
_entity.id
_entity.type
_entity.pdbx_description
1 polymer ?
#
loop_
_entity_poly.entity_id
_entity_poly.type
_entity_poly.pdbx_seq_one_letter_code
_entity_poly.pdbx_strand_id
1 'polypeptide(L)' 'AETTEVTCRERGGRAIVTCFQKMLIRRLPDLPPFLIQAVATRVWFSTDEGWRLGHMQLSRRQPSA' A
#
# COMPACT_ATOMS: atom_id res chain seq x y z
N ALA A 1 -10.01 -5.41 0.23
CA ALA A 1 -8.57 -5.49 0.52
C ALA A 1 -8.41 -5.37 2.03
N GLU A 2 -7.63 -6.24 2.64
CA GLU A 2 -7.35 -6.23 4.08
C GLU A 2 -5.99 -5.55 4.31
N THR A 3 -5.90 -4.68 5.32
CA THR A 3 -4.65 -3.98 5.69
C THR A 3 -4.36 -4.26 7.16
N THR A 4 -3.16 -4.77 7.43
CA THR A 4 -2.68 -5.15 8.77
C THR A 4 -1.27 -4.61 8.99
N GLU A 5 -0.76 -4.76 10.22
CA GLU A 5 0.64 -4.42 10.56
C GLU A 5 1.01 -2.98 10.16
N VAL A 6 0.10 -2.04 10.43
CA VAL A 6 0.30 -0.63 10.10
C VAL A 6 1.29 -0.03 11.09
N THR A 7 2.37 0.51 10.55
CA THR A 7 3.34 1.33 11.30
C THR A 7 3.33 2.73 10.71
N CYS A 8 3.31 3.74 11.59
CA CYS A 8 3.40 5.14 11.21
C CYS A 8 4.53 5.79 12.00
N ARG A 9 5.44 6.46 11.30
CA ARG A 9 6.49 7.29 11.91
C ARG A 9 6.42 8.69 11.34
N GLU A 10 6.04 9.63 12.18
CA GLU A 10 5.91 11.04 11.82
C GLU A 10 7.09 11.85 12.38
N ARG A 11 7.65 12.75 11.56
CA ARG A 11 8.65 13.73 11.98
C ARG A 11 8.69 14.92 11.01
N GLY A 12 8.52 16.13 11.55
CA GLY A 12 8.74 17.38 10.81
C GLY A 12 7.85 17.54 9.58
N GLY A 13 6.54 17.31 9.73
CA GLY A 13 5.59 17.39 8.60
C GLY A 13 5.75 16.28 7.57
N ARG A 14 6.49 15.20 7.87
CA ARG A 14 6.62 14.02 7.03
C ARG A 14 6.17 12.79 7.82
N ALA A 15 5.33 11.94 7.22
CA ALA A 15 4.92 10.66 7.79
C ALA A 15 5.33 9.52 6.87
N ILE A 16 6.01 8.50 7.43
CA ILE A 16 6.29 7.25 6.74
C ILE A 16 5.33 6.21 7.28
N VAL A 17 4.48 5.68 6.40
CA VAL A 17 3.47 4.67 6.72
C VAL A 17 3.81 3.38 6.00
N THR A 18 4.11 2.32 6.74
CA THR A 18 4.31 0.98 6.18
C THR A 18 3.20 0.06 6.65
N CYS A 19 2.64 -0.76 5.76
CA CYS A 19 1.59 -1.71 6.10
C CYS A 19 1.69 -2.98 5.25
N PHE A 20 1.14 -4.07 5.79
CA PHE A 20 0.86 -5.27 5.03
C PHE A 20 -0.52 -5.18 4.40
N GLN A 21 -0.64 -5.54 3.12
CA GLN A 21 -1.89 -5.52 2.37
C GLN A 21 -2.15 -6.88 1.73
N LYS A 22 -3.35 -7.41 1.94
CA LYS A 22 -3.84 -8.64 1.31
C LYS A 22 -5.03 -8.33 0.42
N MET A 23 -4.92 -8.70 -0.85
CA MET A 23 -5.89 -8.34 -1.89
C MET A 23 -6.27 -9.57 -2.70
N LEU A 24 -7.57 -9.85 -2.80
CA LEU A 24 -8.09 -10.81 -3.76
C LEU A 24 -8.40 -10.07 -5.06
N ILE A 25 -7.68 -10.36 -6.14
CA ILE A 25 -7.74 -9.64 -7.41
C ILE A 25 -8.29 -10.56 -8.50
N ARG A 26 -9.24 -10.07 -9.29
CA ARG A 26 -9.70 -10.71 -10.53
C ARG A 26 -9.25 -9.85 -11.71
N ARG A 27 -8.39 -10.41 -12.59
CA ARG A 27 -7.88 -9.68 -13.78
C ARG A 27 -8.86 -9.67 -14.95
N LEU A 28 -9.47 -10.83 -15.22
CA LEU A 28 -10.48 -11.01 -16.26
C LEU A 28 -11.77 -11.56 -15.64
N PRO A 29 -12.96 -11.18 -16.13
CA PRO A 29 -14.24 -11.63 -15.57
C PRO A 29 -14.37 -13.15 -15.46
N ASP A 30 -13.85 -13.87 -16.46
CA ASP A 30 -14.02 -15.32 -16.60
C ASP A 30 -12.90 -16.14 -15.95
N LEU A 31 -11.90 -15.48 -15.36
CA LEU A 31 -10.80 -16.16 -14.67
C LEU A 31 -11.03 -16.17 -13.14
N PRO A 32 -10.60 -17.24 -12.45
CA PRO A 32 -10.59 -17.25 -10.99
C PRO A 32 -9.79 -16.07 -10.42
N PRO A 33 -10.24 -15.47 -9.31
CA PRO A 33 -9.45 -14.46 -8.64
C PRO A 33 -8.19 -15.09 -8.01
N PHE A 34 -7.13 -14.29 -7.86
CA PHE A 34 -5.89 -14.70 -7.22
C PHE A 34 -5.51 -13.74 -6.09
N LEU A 35 -4.75 -14.27 -5.15
CA LEU A 35 -4.29 -13.51 -3.99
C LEU A 35 -3.01 -12.74 -4.32
N ILE A 36 -3.00 -11.44 -3.99
CA ILE A 36 -1.80 -10.63 -3.89
C ILE A 36 -1.57 -10.29 -2.43
N GLN A 37 -0.34 -10.50 -1.97
CA GLN A 37 0.16 -10.02 -0.69
C GLN A 37 1.22 -8.96 -0.95
N ALA A 38 1.17 -7.85 -0.24
CA ALA A 38 2.07 -6.74 -0.48
C ALA A 38 2.50 -6.04 0.80
N VAL A 39 3.73 -5.53 0.79
CA VAL A 39 4.18 -4.52 1.75
C VAL A 39 4.15 -3.18 1.01
N ALA A 40 3.39 -2.23 1.53
CA ALA A 40 3.29 -0.88 0.99
C ALA A 40 3.92 0.11 1.96
N THR A 41 4.92 0.86 1.49
CA THR A 41 5.52 1.98 2.21
C THR A 41 5.15 3.27 1.50
N ARG A 42 4.50 4.20 2.21
CA ARG A 42 4.06 5.50 1.72
C ARG A 42 4.74 6.60 2.51
N VAL A 43 5.26 7.60 1.80
CA VAL A 43 5.82 8.81 2.40
C VAL A 43 4.86 9.95 2.11
N TRP A 44 4.33 10.53 3.17
CA TRP A 44 3.39 11.64 3.16
C TRP A 44 4.09 12.92 3.62
N PHE A 45 3.67 14.04 3.05
CA PHE A 45 4.11 15.37 3.44
C PHE A 45 2.90 16.22 3.81
N SER A 46 3.00 16.94 4.91
CA SER A 46 2.00 17.92 5.32
C SER A 46 2.10 19.13 4.42
N THR A 47 0.96 19.59 3.94
CA THR A 47 0.78 20.82 3.16
C THR A 47 -0.34 21.62 3.77
N ASP A 48 -0.51 22.87 3.36
CA ASP A 48 -1.61 23.72 3.84
C ASP A 48 -3.00 23.14 3.50
N GLU A 49 -3.07 22.26 2.49
CA GLU A 49 -4.28 21.56 2.06
C GLU A 49 -4.41 20.16 2.70
N GLY A 50 -3.53 19.81 3.64
CA GLY A 50 -3.47 18.51 4.31
C GLY A 50 -2.36 17.60 3.79
N TRP A 51 -2.44 16.31 4.12
CA TRP A 51 -1.40 15.34 3.78
C TRP A 51 -1.42 14.97 2.29
N ARG A 52 -0.27 15.07 1.63
CA ARG A 52 -0.07 14.67 0.23
C ARG A 52 0.92 13.52 0.13
N LEU A 53 0.63 12.55 -0.72
CA LEU A 53 1.52 11.43 -1.00
C LEU A 53 2.68 11.92 -1.86
N GLY A 54 3.90 11.89 -1.32
CA GLY A 54 5.10 12.27 -2.09
C GLY A 54 5.82 11.06 -2.69
N HIS A 55 5.76 9.91 -2.02
CA HIS A 55 6.38 8.68 -2.54
C HIS A 55 5.62 7.44 -2.10
N MET A 56 5.63 6.40 -2.94
CA MET A 56 5.15 5.08 -2.59
C MET A 56 6.07 4.01 -3.17
N GLN A 57 6.47 3.08 -2.32
CA GLN A 57 7.12 1.83 -2.69
C GLN A 57 6.16 0.68 -2.39
N LEU A 58 6.05 -0.26 -3.32
CA LEU A 58 5.18 -1.42 -3.20
C LEU A 58 5.95 -2.69 -3.59
N SER A 59 6.14 -3.60 -2.63
CA SER A 59 6.67 -4.94 -2.89
C SER A 59 5.51 -5.94 -2.88
N ARG A 60 5.37 -6.75 -3.93
CA ARG A 60 4.23 -7.66 -4.11
C ARG A 60 4.72 -9.10 -4.30
N ARG A 61 4.05 -10.03 -3.62
CA ARG A 61 4.03 -11.44 -3.94
C ARG A 61 2.72 -11.76 -4.64
N GLN A 62 2.81 -12.17 -5.90
CA GLN A 62 1.69 -12.56 -6.76
C GLN A 62 2.11 -13.76 -7.63
N PRO A 63 1.15 -14.54 -8.16
CA PRO A 63 1.45 -15.59 -9.14
C PRO A 63 2.21 -15.02 -10.35
N SER A 64 3.01 -15.86 -11.01
CA SER A 64 3.61 -15.52 -12.30
C SER A 64 2.53 -15.16 -13.33
N ALA A 65 2.87 -14.26 -14.25
CA ALA A 65 2.01 -13.87 -15.35
C ALA A 65 1.80 -15.03 -16.33
#